data_AF-A0A2C5YSM4-F1
#
_entry.id   AF-A0A2C5YSM4-F1
#
_cell.length_a   1.000
_cell.length_b   1.000
_cell.length_c   1.000
_cell.angle_alpha   90.00
_cell.angle_beta   90.00
_cell.angle_gamma   90.00
#
_symmetry.space_group_name_H-M   'P 1'
#
loop_
_entity.id
_entity.type
_entity.pdbx_description
1 polymer ?
#
loop_
_entity_poly.entity_id
_entity_poly.type
_entity_poly.pdbx_seq_one_letter_code
_entity_poly.pdbx_strand_id
1 'polypeptide(L)'
;MASPSLNFITFNQDHSCLAVGTSRGFRIYHTEPFSRIFSSDDGNIAIIEMLFSTSLVAIILSPRHLIIQNTKRASVICELTFPSAVLAVRLNRKRPHISLRHPAKF
;
A
#
# COMPACT_ATOMS: atom_id res chain seq x y z
N MET A 1 12.25 -10.43 -20.63
CA MET A 1 11.48 -10.27 -19.37
C MET A 1 10.72 -8.96 -19.47
N ALA A 2 9.40 -8.95 -19.21
CA ALA A 2 8.61 -7.72 -19.27
C ALA A 2 8.98 -6.77 -18.13
N SER A 3 9.01 -5.47 -18.41
CA SER A 3 9.18 -4.42 -17.40
C SER A 3 7.99 -4.41 -16.44
N PRO A 4 8.19 -4.19 -15.12
CA PRO A 4 7.06 -4.06 -14.19
C PRO A 4 6.16 -2.89 -14.59
N SER A 5 4.84 -3.12 -14.63
CA SER A 5 3.84 -2.08 -14.86
C SER A 5 3.58 -1.30 -13.56
N LEU A 6 3.49 0.02 -13.64
CA LEU A 6 3.09 0.87 -12.52
C LEU A 6 1.58 0.75 -12.31
N ASN A 7 1.18 0.47 -11.07
CA ASN A 7 -0.23 0.27 -10.72
C ASN A 7 -0.77 1.39 -9.83
N PHE A 8 0.04 1.87 -8.87
CA PHE A 8 -0.40 2.84 -7.87
C PHE A 8 0.75 3.74 -7.43
N ILE A 9 0.44 5.00 -7.14
CA ILE A 9 1.38 5.98 -6.64
C ILE A 9 0.68 6.91 -5.65
N THR A 10 1.31 7.16 -4.50
CA THR A 10 0.75 8.06 -3.48
C THR A 10 1.88 8.67 -2.64
N PHE A 11 1.69 9.90 -2.18
CA PHE A 11 2.51 10.45 -1.12
C PHE A 11 2.03 9.93 0.24
N ASN A 12 2.94 9.85 1.20
CA ASN A 12 2.54 9.76 2.60
C ASN A 12 1.93 11.11 3.07
N GLN A 13 1.38 11.12 4.28
CA GLN A 13 0.53 12.19 4.80
C GLN A 13 1.21 13.56 4.93
N ASP A 14 2.53 13.58 5.15
CA ASP A 14 3.37 14.78 5.26
C ASP A 14 4.25 15.01 4.01
N HIS A 15 4.02 14.24 2.94
CA HIS A 15 4.65 14.35 1.63
C HIS A 15 6.18 14.15 1.66
N SER A 16 6.73 13.60 2.75
CA SER A 16 8.15 13.29 2.90
C SER A 16 8.56 11.98 2.20
N CYS A 17 7.58 11.13 1.84
CA CYS A 17 7.80 9.86 1.17
C CYS A 17 6.81 9.64 0.02
N LEU A 18 7.29 8.94 -1.01
CA LEU A 18 6.51 8.49 -2.16
C LEU A 18 6.45 6.97 -2.17
N ALA A 19 5.24 6.40 -2.13
CA ALA A 19 5.02 4.97 -2.27
C ALA A 19 4.57 4.64 -3.69
N VAL A 20 5.17 3.61 -4.28
CA VAL A 20 4.93 3.16 -5.66
C VAL A 20 4.63 1.67 -5.66
N GLY A 21 3.41 1.29 -6.04
CA GLY A 21 2.99 -0.08 -6.27
C GLY A 21 3.10 -0.47 -7.74
N THR A 22 3.59 -1.68 -8.03
CA THR A 22 3.75 -2.21 -9.38
C THR A 22 3.22 -3.65 -9.47
N SER A 23 3.22 -4.22 -10.67
CA SER A 23 2.89 -5.64 -10.88
C SER A 23 3.91 -6.64 -10.31
N ARG A 24 5.02 -6.16 -9.74
CA ARG A 24 6.11 -6.98 -9.17
C ARG A 24 6.61 -6.44 -7.84
N GLY A 25 5.74 -5.84 -7.04
CA GLY A 25 6.02 -5.40 -5.68
C GLY A 25 5.90 -3.90 -5.53
N PHE A 26 6.50 -3.35 -4.49
CA PHE A 26 6.42 -1.91 -4.20
C PHE A 26 7.77 -1.32 -3.81
N ARG A 27 7.85 0.00 -3.95
CA ARG A 27 9.02 0.79 -3.60
C ARG A 27 8.58 2.01 -2.82
N ILE A 28 9.41 2.42 -1.87
CA ILE A 28 9.23 3.64 -1.09
C ILE A 28 10.46 4.50 -1.28
N TYR A 29 10.23 5.79 -1.53
CA TYR A 29 11.26 6.79 -1.73
C TYR A 29 11.09 7.91 -0.72
N HIS A 30 12.19 8.46 -0.20
CA HIS A 30 12.17 9.83 0.32
C HIS A 30 12.01 10.81 -0.83
N THR A 31 11.36 11.93 -0.56
CA THR A 31 11.19 13.02 -1.52
C THR A 31 12.36 13.99 -1.51
N GLU A 32 13.01 14.20 -0.35
CA GLU A 32 14.12 15.13 -0.18
C GLU A 32 15.19 14.59 0.80
N PRO A 33 16.43 14.33 0.35
CA PRO A 33 16.81 14.15 -1.05
C PRO A 33 16.11 12.92 -1.65
N PHE A 34 15.80 12.97 -2.95
CA PHE A 34 15.10 11.87 -3.61
C PHE A 34 15.95 10.59 -3.59
N SER A 35 15.47 9.58 -2.86
CA SER A 35 16.22 8.34 -2.67
C SER A 35 15.29 7.19 -2.34
N ARG A 36 15.59 5.99 -2.87
CA ARG A 36 14.82 4.78 -2.55
C ARG A 36 15.24 4.25 -1.19
N ILE A 37 14.28 4.10 -0.27
CA ILE A 37 14.53 3.61 1.09
C ILE A 37 14.02 2.20 1.34
N PHE A 38 13.10 1.71 0.51
CA PHE A 38 12.60 0.35 0.60
C PHE A 38 12.20 -0.19 -0.76
N SER A 39 12.39 -1.48 -0.97
CA SER A 39 11.88 -2.22 -2.11
C SER A 39 11.46 -3.60 -1.64
N SER A 40 10.31 -4.04 -2.11
CA SER A 40 9.84 -5.41 -1.99
C SER A 40 9.40 -5.88 -3.38
N ASP A 41 9.59 -7.16 -3.65
CA ASP A 41 9.16 -7.82 -4.88
C ASP A 41 7.93 -8.74 -4.65
N ASP A 42 7.08 -8.38 -3.67
CA ASP A 42 5.90 -9.14 -3.22
C ASP A 42 4.70 -9.09 -4.20
N GLY A 43 4.93 -9.51 -5.44
CA GLY A 43 3.85 -9.74 -6.42
C GLY A 43 3.09 -8.49 -6.84
N ASN A 44 1.86 -8.64 -7.31
CA ASN A 44 1.09 -7.51 -7.85
C ASN A 44 0.50 -6.63 -6.74
N ILE A 45 0.90 -5.36 -6.69
CA ILE A 45 0.41 -4.37 -5.72
C ILE A 45 -0.65 -3.49 -6.38
N ALA A 46 -1.91 -3.59 -5.95
CA ALA A 46 -3.01 -2.78 -6.47
C ALA A 46 -3.12 -1.42 -5.78
N ILE A 47 -2.92 -1.37 -4.45
CA ILE A 47 -2.90 -0.15 -3.64
C ILE A 47 -1.80 -0.30 -2.60
N ILE A 48 -1.09 0.79 -2.32
CA ILE A 48 -0.16 0.90 -1.20
C ILE A 48 -0.34 2.25 -0.49
N GLU A 49 -0.43 2.24 0.83
CA GLU A 49 -0.53 3.44 1.66
C GLU A 49 0.38 3.34 2.87
N MET A 50 1.12 4.40 3.15
CA MET A 50 2.02 4.49 4.30
C MET A 50 1.32 5.11 5.51
N LEU A 51 1.78 4.78 6.71
CA LEU A 51 1.50 5.59 7.90
C LEU A 51 2.69 6.52 8.17
N PHE A 52 2.60 7.77 7.71
CA PHE A 52 3.66 8.78 7.73
C PHE A 52 4.99 8.19 7.23
N SER A 53 6.10 8.48 7.90
CA SER A 53 7.42 7.89 7.65
C SER A 53 7.72 6.72 8.61
N THR A 54 6.69 5.97 9.02
CA THR A 54 6.88 4.74 9.82
C THR A 54 7.14 3.53 8.91
N SER A 55 7.50 2.39 9.50
CA SER A 55 7.64 1.12 8.77
C SER A 55 6.31 0.40 8.53
N LEU A 56 5.17 1.01 8.86
CA LEU A 56 3.86 0.39 8.69
C LEU A 56 3.26 0.80 7.34
N VAL A 57 2.88 -0.21 6.56
CA VAL A 57 2.24 -0.06 5.25
C VAL A 57 0.97 -0.89 5.18
N ALA A 58 -0.03 -0.34 4.50
CA ALA A 58 -1.23 -1.04 4.08
C ALA A 58 -1.12 -1.37 2.59
N ILE A 59 -1.34 -2.64 2.24
CA ILE A 59 -1.15 -3.17 0.90
C ILE A 59 -2.40 -3.92 0.47
N ILE A 60 -2.89 -3.65 -0.74
CA ILE A 60 -3.93 -4.44 -1.41
C ILE A 60 -3.26 -5.26 -2.53
N LEU A 61 -3.19 -6.58 -2.37
CA LEU A 61 -2.63 -7.49 -3.40
C LEU A 61 -3.69 -7.97 -4.40
N SER A 62 -4.89 -8.22 -3.88
CA SER A 62 -6.07 -8.56 -4.66
C SER A 62 -7.21 -7.64 -4.22
N PRO A 63 -8.24 -7.41 -5.06
CA PRO A 63 -9.23 -6.36 -4.82
C PRO A 63 -9.91 -6.40 -3.46
N ARG A 64 -9.89 -7.52 -2.72
CA ARG A 64 -10.60 -7.69 -1.44
C ARG A 64 -9.71 -7.98 -0.25
N HIS A 65 -8.40 -8.11 -0.46
CA HIS A 65 -7.48 -8.60 0.56
C HIS A 65 -6.47 -7.51 0.94
N LEU A 66 -6.61 -7.02 2.17
CA LEU A 66 -5.74 -6.02 2.78
C LEU A 66 -4.74 -6.67 3.70
N ILE A 67 -3.47 -6.30 3.54
CA ILE A 67 -2.37 -6.70 4.39
C ILE A 67 -1.81 -5.44 5.06
N ILE A 68 -1.67 -5.49 6.38
CA ILE A 68 -0.88 -4.52 7.15
C ILE A 68 0.46 -5.17 7.46
N GLN A 69 1.54 -4.57 6.97
CA GLN A 69 2.90 -5.10 7.11
C GLN A 69 3.81 -4.11 7.82
N ASN A 70 4.75 -4.64 8.60
CA ASN A 70 5.91 -3.90 9.07
C ASN A 70 7.10 -4.16 8.13
N THR A 71 7.49 -3.17 7.33
CA THR A 71 8.58 -3.28 6.35
C THR A 71 9.94 -3.49 7.00
N LYS A 72 10.19 -2.87 8.16
CA LYS A 72 11.46 -2.99 8.89
C LYS A 72 11.67 -4.39 9.47
N ARG A 73 10.58 -5.04 9.91
CA ARG A 73 10.62 -6.41 10.46
C ARG A 73 10.33 -7.50 9.43
N ALA A 74 10.04 -7.13 8.19
CA ALA A 74 9.58 -8.04 7.14
C ALA A 74 8.43 -8.96 7.59
N SER A 75 7.50 -8.44 8.41
CA SER A 75 6.46 -9.24 9.06
C SER A 75 5.07 -8.70 8.75
N VAL A 76 4.13 -9.58 8.47
CA VAL A 76 2.70 -9.25 8.43
C VAL A 76 2.20 -9.04 9.85
N ILE A 77 1.51 -7.93 10.08
CA ILE A 77 0.86 -7.59 11.37
C ILE A 77 -0.57 -8.11 11.38
N CYS A 78 -1.30 -7.90 10.29
CA CYS A 78 -2.71 -8.25 10.18
C CYS A 78 -3.11 -8.41 8.72
N GLU A 79 -4.03 -9.34 8.46
CA GLU A 79 -4.67 -9.53 7.17
C GLU A 79 -6.19 -9.41 7.35
N LEU A 80 -6.83 -8.67 6.45
CA LEU A 80 -8.27 -8.44 6.46
C LEU A 80 -8.82 -8.76 5.07
N THR A 81 -9.87 -9.58 5.04
CA THR A 81 -10.60 -9.87 3.80
C THR A 81 -11.96 -9.19 3.84
N PHE A 82 -12.28 -8.43 2.80
CA PHE A 82 -13.52 -7.67 2.70
C PHE A 82 -14.54 -8.36 1.79
N PRO A 83 -15.84 -8.18 2.05
CA PRO A 83 -16.90 -8.77 1.23
C PRO A 83 -16.93 -8.21 -0.20
N SER A 84 -16.47 -6.98 -0.40
CA SER A 84 -16.40 -6.29 -1.68
C SER A 84 -15.02 -5.67 -1.94
N ALA A 85 -14.79 -5.20 -3.16
CA ALA A 85 -13.50 -4.65 -3.55
C ALA A 85 -13.16 -3.39 -2.73
N VAL A 86 -11.96 -3.35 -2.14
CA VAL A 86 -11.37 -2.16 -1.52
C VAL A 86 -11.03 -1.17 -2.62
N LEU A 87 -11.56 0.04 -2.50
CA LEU A 87 -11.34 1.13 -3.46
C LEU A 87 -10.28 2.11 -2.98
N ALA A 88 -10.19 2.32 -1.67
CA ALA A 88 -9.18 3.16 -1.07
C ALA A 88 -8.87 2.69 0.35
N VAL A 89 -7.62 2.88 0.76
CA VAL A 89 -7.16 2.73 2.14
C VAL A 89 -6.53 4.06 2.54
N ARG A 90 -6.74 4.51 3.77
CA ARG A 90 -6.10 5.70 4.34
C ARG A 90 -5.72 5.41 5.77
N LEU A 91 -4.47 5.66 6.14
CA LEU A 91 -3.97 5.46 7.50
C LEU A 91 -3.83 6.82 8.21
N ASN A 92 -4.09 6.84 9.51
CA ASN A 92 -3.72 7.95 10.39
C ASN A 92 -3.29 7.40 11.77
N ARG A 93 -2.70 8.22 12.63
CA ARG A 93 -2.15 7.78 13.93
C ARG A 93 -3.20 7.29 14.93
N LYS A 94 -4.48 7.61 14.73
CA LYS A 94 -5.56 7.23 15.64
C LYS A 94 -6.32 6.01 15.15
N ARG A 95 -6.75 6.00 13.89
CA ARG A 95 -7.64 4.98 13.29
C ARG A 95 -7.40 4.83 11.78
N PRO A 96 -7.28 3.60 11.25
CA PRO A 96 -7.31 3.37 9.80
C PRO A 96 -8.73 3.62 9.23
N HIS A 97 -8.80 4.14 8.01
CA HIS A 97 -10.02 4.33 7.24
C HIS A 97 -9.95 3.51 5.94
N ILE A 98 -11.00 2.77 5.62
CA ILE A 98 -11.05 1.88 4.44
C ILE A 98 -12.37 2.13 3.71
N SER A 99 -12.28 2.40 2.40
CA SER A 99 -13.44 2.60 1.53
C SER A 99 -13.64 1.37 0.64
N LEU A 100 -14.84 0.81 0.69
CA LEU A 100 -15.22 -0.38 -0.06
C LEU A 100 -16.18 -0.04 -1.21
N ARG A 101 -16.15 -0.83 -2.27
CA ARG A 101 -17.14 -0.78 -3.33
C ARG A 101 -18.49 -1.20 -2.76
N HIS A 102 -19.53 -0.42 -3.02
CA HIS A 102 -20.89 -0.83 -2.69
C HIS A 102 -21.25 -2.05 -3.56
N PRO A 103 -21.70 -3.18 -2.97
CA PRO A 103 -22.22 -4.27 -3.78
C PRO A 103 -23.50 -3.78 -4.46
N ALA A 104 -23.54 -3.75 -5.79
CA ALA A 104 -24.78 -3.49 -6.51
C ALA A 104 -25.76 -4.60 -6.12
N LYS A 105 -26.87 -4.23 -5.46
CA LYS A 105 -28.01 -5.13 -5.29
C LYS A 105 -28.78 -5.08 -6.61
N PHE A 106 -28.73 -6.15 -7.38
CA PHE A 106 -29.74 -6.41 -8.41
C PHE A 106 -30.96 -7.03 -7.73
#